data_AF-A0A949HY61-F1
#
_entry.id   AF-A0A949HY61-F1
#
_cell.length_a   1.000
_cell.length_b   1.000
_cell.length_c   1.000
_cell.angle_alpha   90.00
_cell.angle_beta   90.00
_cell.angle_gamma   90.00
#
_symmetry.space_group_name_H-M   'P 1'
#
loop_
_entity.id
_entity.type
_entity.pdbx_description
1 polymer ?
#
loop_
_entity_poly.entity_id
_entity_poly.type
_entity_poly.pdbx_seq_one_letter_code
_entity_poly.pdbx_strand_id
1 'polypeptide(L)'
;GTVLGGIWADQSWGRFWGWDPKENGALIIVLWNALVLHMRWGGMIRERGLALAAIGGNIVTSWSWFGVNMLGIGLHSYGFTEAAFKWLSLFVASQLLFVALGSIPLRLWKSAA
;
A
#
# COMPACT_ATOMS: atom_id res chain seq x y z
N GLY A 1 -3.67 1.63 -12.54
CA GLY A 1 -4.66 0.98 -11.66
C GLY A 1 -5.95 1.76 -11.65
N THR A 2 -5.95 2.97 -11.11
CA THR A 2 -7.17 3.74 -10.81
C THR A 2 -7.99 4.15 -12.05
N VAL A 3 -7.37 4.82 -13.03
CA VAL A 3 -8.11 5.30 -14.24
C VAL A 3 -8.63 4.14 -15.09
N LEU A 4 -7.75 3.20 -15.45
CA LEU A 4 -8.14 2.02 -16.23
C LEU A 4 -9.16 1.14 -15.49
N GLY A 5 -9.03 1.02 -14.17
CA GLY A 5 -10.00 0.31 -13.32
C GLY A 5 -11.38 0.98 -13.32
N GLY A 6 -11.43 2.31 -13.24
CA GLY A 6 -12.69 3.05 -13.31
C GLY A 6 -13.37 2.95 -14.68
N ILE A 7 -12.61 2.98 -15.78
CA ILE A 7 -13.15 2.76 -17.13
C ILE A 7 -13.75 1.34 -17.23
N TRP A 8 -13.05 0.34 -16.72
CA TRP A 8 -13.54 -1.04 -16.71
C TRP A 8 -14.80 -1.20 -15.84
N ALA A 9 -14.85 -0.54 -14.68
CA ALA A 9 -16.01 -0.56 -13.79
C ALA A 9 -17.24 0.09 -14.47
N ASP A 10 -17.04 1.17 -15.21
CA ASP A 10 -18.11 1.82 -15.98
C ASP A 10 -18.69 0.88 -17.04
N GLN A 11 -17.82 0.20 -17.79
CA GLN A 11 -18.23 -0.76 -18.80
C GLN A 11 -18.89 -2.02 -18.22
N SER A 12 -18.50 -2.45 -17.02
CA SER A 12 -18.97 -3.69 -16.40
C SER A 12 -20.23 -3.50 -15.56
N TRP A 13 -20.34 -2.36 -14.87
CA TRP A 13 -21.34 -2.11 -13.82
C TRP A 13 -22.10 -0.79 -14.01
N GLY A 14 -21.86 -0.05 -15.10
CA GLY A 14 -22.58 1.18 -15.43
C GLY A 14 -22.22 2.38 -14.55
N ARG A 15 -21.09 2.33 -13.84
CA ARG A 15 -20.57 3.46 -13.05
C ARG A 15 -19.05 3.43 -12.97
N PHE A 16 -18.44 4.62 -13.02
CA PHE A 16 -17.00 4.79 -12.91
C PHE A 16 -16.43 4.52 -11.51
N TRP A 17 -17.21 4.82 -10.45
CA TRP A 17 -16.77 4.70 -9.06
C TRP A 17 -17.96 4.52 -8.11
N GLY A 18 -17.72 3.87 -6.98
CA GLY A 18 -18.75 3.39 -6.06
C GLY A 18 -18.38 3.28 -4.57
N TRP A 19 -17.18 3.71 -4.17
CA TRP A 19 -16.63 3.64 -2.81
C TRP A 19 -16.51 2.24 -2.22
N ASP A 20 -16.43 1.20 -3.04
CA ASP A 20 -16.23 -0.15 -2.54
C ASP A 20 -14.78 -0.36 -2.03
N PRO A 21 -14.49 -1.40 -1.23
CA PRO A 21 -13.17 -1.60 -0.66
C PRO A 21 -12.01 -1.62 -1.68
N LYS A 22 -12.23 -2.11 -2.90
CA LYS A 22 -11.19 -2.14 -3.95
C LYS A 22 -10.87 -0.75 -4.48
N GLU A 23 -11.91 0.01 -4.76
CA GLU A 23 -11.82 1.40 -5.18
C GLU A 23 -11.14 2.25 -4.09
N ASN A 24 -11.55 2.09 -2.83
CA ASN A 24 -10.88 2.75 -1.71
C ASN A 24 -9.40 2.35 -1.60
N GLY A 25 -9.07 1.07 -1.82
CA GLY A 25 -7.68 0.61 -1.90
C GLY A 25 -6.90 1.32 -3.01
N ALA A 26 -7.46 1.42 -4.22
CA ALA A 26 -6.83 2.15 -5.32
C ALA A 26 -6.63 3.64 -5.00
N LEU A 27 -7.58 4.28 -4.31
CA LEU A 27 -7.45 5.66 -3.84
C LEU A 27 -6.33 5.80 -2.80
N ILE A 28 -6.25 4.91 -1.81
CA ILE A 28 -5.22 4.95 -0.76
C ILE A 28 -3.81 4.80 -1.39
N ILE A 29 -3.63 3.97 -2.41
CA ILE A 29 -2.35 3.88 -3.14
C ILE A 29 -1.98 5.23 -3.76
N VAL A 30 -2.92 5.90 -4.44
CA VAL A 30 -2.67 7.22 -5.04
C VAL A 30 -2.32 8.24 -3.97
N LEU A 31 -3.08 8.29 -2.87
CA LEU A 31 -2.83 9.19 -1.75
C LEU A 31 -1.46 8.92 -1.10
N TRP A 32 -1.07 7.66 -0.94
CA TRP A 32 0.25 7.33 -0.42
C TRP A 32 1.37 7.85 -1.32
N ASN A 33 1.27 7.63 -2.63
CA ASN A 33 2.26 8.16 -3.58
C ASN A 33 2.32 9.69 -3.56
N ALA A 34 1.17 10.36 -3.50
CA ALA A 34 1.09 11.82 -3.37
C ALA A 34 1.75 12.30 -2.07
N LEU A 35 1.53 11.60 -0.95
CA LEU A 35 2.14 11.90 0.34
C LEU A 35 3.68 11.74 0.27
N VAL A 36 4.18 10.66 -0.30
CA VAL A 36 5.64 10.44 -0.46
C VAL A 36 6.26 11.55 -1.31
N LEU A 37 5.62 11.90 -2.43
CA LEU A 37 6.08 12.99 -3.29
C LEU A 37 6.06 14.34 -2.55
N HIS A 38 5.00 14.62 -1.80
CA HIS A 38 4.88 15.83 -1.01
C HIS A 38 5.99 15.94 0.05
N MET A 39 6.25 14.86 0.80
CA MET A 39 7.34 14.83 1.79
C MET A 39 8.71 15.03 1.15
N ARG A 40 8.95 14.46 -0.04
CA ARG A 40 10.23 14.57 -0.76
C ARG A 40 10.43 15.98 -1.32
N TRP A 41 9.42 16.52 -2.00
CA TRP A 41 9.49 17.86 -2.59
C TRP A 41 9.51 18.95 -1.51
N GLY A 42 8.76 18.76 -0.42
CA GLY A 42 8.77 19.64 0.75
C GLY A 42 10.06 19.56 1.60
N GLY A 43 11.03 18.73 1.21
CA GLY A 43 12.31 18.60 1.94
C GLY A 43 12.21 17.92 3.31
N MET A 44 11.06 17.33 3.65
CA MET A 44 10.81 16.64 4.93
C MET A 44 11.58 15.32 5.01
N ILE A 45 11.73 14.64 3.87
CA ILE A 45 12.47 13.39 3.76
C ILE A 45 13.54 13.46 2.66
N ARG A 46 14.65 12.77 2.93
CA ARG A 46 15.76 12.57 2.00
C ARG A 46 15.79 11.12 1.50
N GLU A 47 16.93 10.61 1.09
CA GLU A 47 17.11 9.30 0.46
C GLU A 47 16.61 8.16 1.36
N ARG A 48 17.02 8.17 2.63
CA ARG A 48 16.62 7.16 3.61
C ARG A 48 15.12 7.20 3.88
N GLY A 49 14.57 8.39 4.11
CA GLY A 49 13.13 8.55 4.34
C GLY A 49 12.30 8.17 3.12
N LEU A 50 12.78 8.44 1.90
CA LEU A 50 12.15 8.02 0.66
C LEU A 50 12.14 6.48 0.54
N ALA A 51 13.26 5.82 0.84
CA ALA A 51 13.33 4.36 0.83
C ALA A 51 12.36 3.73 1.86
N LEU A 52 12.30 4.29 3.07
CA LEU A 52 11.35 3.86 4.11
C LEU A 52 9.90 4.05 3.70
N ALA A 53 9.58 5.20 3.10
CA ALA A 53 8.24 5.51 2.63
C ALA A 53 7.82 4.58 1.47
N ALA A 54 8.76 4.19 0.60
CA ALA A 54 8.52 3.19 -0.45
C ALA A 54 8.21 1.80 0.15
N ILE A 55 8.94 1.37 1.19
CA ILE A 55 8.65 0.13 1.92
C ILE A 55 7.26 0.20 2.58
N GLY A 56 6.89 1.34 3.17
CA GLY A 56 5.53 1.56 3.66
C GLY A 56 4.48 1.48 2.54
N GLY A 57 4.82 1.94 1.34
CA GLY A 57 3.97 1.82 0.14
C GLY A 57 3.71 0.38 -0.29
N ASN A 58 4.63 -0.55 -0.01
CA ASN A 58 4.41 -1.97 -0.24
C ASN A 58 3.28 -2.52 0.66
N ILE A 59 3.19 -2.06 1.91
CA ILE A 59 2.11 -2.44 2.84
C ILE A 59 0.77 -1.93 2.30
N VAL A 60 0.71 -0.65 1.90
CA VAL A 60 -0.50 -0.04 1.34
C VAL A 60 -0.97 -0.78 0.09
N THR A 61 -0.03 -1.10 -0.81
CA THR A 61 -0.33 -1.77 -2.07
C THR A 61 -0.78 -3.22 -1.83
N SER A 62 -0.09 -3.98 -1.00
CA SER A 62 -0.45 -5.37 -0.71
C SER A 62 -1.80 -5.50 -0.01
N TRP A 63 -2.12 -4.59 0.91
CA TRP A 63 -3.44 -4.52 1.53
C TRP A 63 -4.54 -4.22 0.50
N SER A 64 -4.33 -3.24 -0.37
CA SER A 64 -5.29 -2.82 -1.39
C SER A 64 -5.54 -3.92 -2.45
N TRP A 65 -4.54 -4.76 -2.71
CA TRP A 65 -4.66 -5.87 -3.66
C TRP A 65 -5.24 -7.13 -3.02
N PHE A 66 -4.73 -7.54 -1.85
CA PHE A 66 -5.07 -8.82 -1.23
C PHE A 66 -5.99 -8.66 -0.02
N GLY A 67 -5.71 -7.70 0.87
CA GLY A 67 -6.43 -7.52 2.13
C GLY A 67 -7.91 -7.16 1.93
N VAL A 68 -8.22 -6.27 1.00
CA VAL A 68 -9.61 -5.86 0.74
C VAL A 68 -10.49 -7.02 0.23
N ASN A 69 -9.91 -8.04 -0.42
CA ASN A 69 -10.66 -9.25 -0.79
C ASN A 69 -11.10 -10.04 0.45
N MET A 70 -10.36 -9.95 1.54
CA MET A 70 -10.62 -10.68 2.78
C MET A 70 -11.72 -10.02 3.64
N LEU A 71 -12.29 -8.89 3.20
CA LEU A 71 -13.34 -8.20 3.94
C LEU A 71 -14.74 -8.79 3.73
N GLY A 72 -14.96 -9.68 2.76
CA GLY A 72 -16.30 -10.28 2.58
C GLY A 72 -17.31 -9.40 1.87
N ILE A 73 -16.93 -8.18 1.46
CA ILE A 73 -17.86 -7.11 1.12
C ILE A 73 -17.59 -6.59 -0.29
N GLY A 74 -18.67 -6.38 -1.04
CA GLY A 74 -18.66 -5.76 -2.36
C GLY A 74 -18.64 -6.77 -3.51
N LEU A 75 -18.70 -6.23 -4.73
CA LEU A 75 -18.79 -6.99 -6.00
C LEU A 75 -17.53 -7.80 -6.32
N HIS A 76 -16.52 -7.75 -5.46
CA HIS A 76 -15.20 -8.35 -5.65
C HIS A 76 -14.90 -9.52 -4.68
N SER A 77 -15.92 -10.05 -4.01
CA SER A 77 -15.79 -11.05 -2.93
C SER A 77 -15.49 -12.48 -3.43
N TYR A 78 -14.73 -12.64 -4.51
CA TYR A 78 -14.42 -13.94 -5.09
C TYR A 78 -13.02 -14.40 -4.63
N GLY A 79 -12.95 -15.39 -3.74
CA GLY A 79 -11.68 -16.07 -3.41
C GLY A 79 -11.09 -15.79 -2.02
N PHE A 80 -11.86 -16.07 -0.96
CA PHE A 80 -11.31 -16.14 0.40
C PHE A 80 -10.42 -17.37 0.54
N THR A 81 -9.16 -17.17 0.91
CA THR A 81 -8.30 -18.25 1.38
C THR A 81 -7.66 -17.82 2.69
N GLU A 82 -7.88 -18.59 3.75
CA GLU A 82 -7.23 -18.36 5.06
C GLU A 82 -5.70 -18.29 4.91
N ALA A 83 -5.16 -19.06 3.96
CA ALA A 83 -3.75 -19.03 3.61
C ALA A 83 -3.28 -17.63 3.16
N ALA A 84 -4.05 -16.91 2.34
CA ALA A 84 -3.66 -15.58 1.89
C ALA A 84 -3.57 -14.58 3.06
N PHE A 85 -4.45 -14.69 4.06
CA PHE A 85 -4.41 -13.79 5.22
C PHE A 85 -3.12 -13.99 6.04
N LYS A 86 -2.72 -15.26 6.24
CA LYS A 86 -1.45 -15.59 6.88
C LYS A 86 -0.26 -14.99 6.13
N TRP A 87 -0.19 -15.19 4.81
CA TRP A 87 0.92 -14.67 3.99
C TRP A 87 0.95 -13.15 3.93
N LEU A 88 -0.21 -12.50 3.81
CA LEU A 88 -0.31 -11.05 3.85
C LEU A 88 0.16 -10.50 5.20
N SER A 89 -0.26 -11.11 6.31
CA SER A 89 0.15 -10.71 7.66
C SER A 89 1.66 -10.84 7.86
N LEU A 90 2.25 -11.96 7.43
CA LEU A 90 3.70 -12.16 7.47
C LEU A 90 4.45 -11.14 6.60
N PHE A 91 3.92 -10.85 5.41
CA PHE A 91 4.47 -9.83 4.54
C PHE A 91 4.45 -8.46 5.21
N VAL A 92 3.31 -8.01 5.74
CA VAL A 92 3.19 -6.74 6.46
C VAL A 92 4.16 -6.68 7.65
N ALA A 93 4.25 -7.74 8.46
CA ALA A 93 5.18 -7.81 9.57
C ALA A 93 6.65 -7.65 9.12
N SER A 94 7.04 -8.27 8.00
CA SER A 94 8.39 -8.11 7.43
C SER A 94 8.66 -6.68 6.96
N GLN A 95 7.68 -6.01 6.32
CA GLN A 95 7.84 -4.63 5.89
C GLN A 95 7.95 -3.68 7.09
N LEU A 96 7.14 -3.90 8.13
CA LEU A 96 7.23 -3.14 9.39
C LEU A 96 8.59 -3.31 10.06
N LEU A 97 9.13 -4.53 10.08
CA LEU A 97 10.47 -4.80 10.58
C LEU A 97 11.53 -4.02 9.78
N PHE A 98 11.47 -4.02 8.46
CA PHE A 98 12.38 -3.23 7.63
C PHE A 98 12.26 -1.73 7.88
N VAL A 99 11.05 -1.22 8.08
CA VAL A 99 10.84 0.19 8.43
C VAL A 99 11.45 0.50 9.80
N ALA A 100 11.24 -0.36 10.80
CA ALA A 100 11.78 -0.19 12.14
C ALA A 100 13.32 -0.19 12.13
N LEU A 101 13.93 -1.20 11.50
CA LEU A 101 15.38 -1.29 11.33
C LEU A 101 15.94 -0.08 10.57
N GLY A 102 15.28 0.25 9.46
CA GLY A 102 15.65 1.39 8.64
C GLY A 102 15.38 2.74 9.30
N SER A 103 14.73 2.82 10.46
CA SER A 103 14.56 4.07 11.23
C SER A 103 15.61 4.24 12.34
N ILE A 104 16.45 3.23 12.59
CA ILE A 104 17.49 3.27 13.63
C ILE A 104 18.52 4.37 13.33
N PRO A 105 18.92 5.22 14.30
CA PRO A 105 19.90 6.28 14.08
C PRO A 105 21.21 5.80 13.43
N LEU A 106 21.74 6.55 12.45
CA LEU A 106 22.94 6.17 11.69
C LEU A 106 24.16 5.90 12.57
N ARG A 107 24.28 6.56 13.72
CA ARG A 107 25.36 6.33 14.69
C ARG A 107 25.47 4.87 15.19
N LEU A 108 24.40 4.09 15.07
CA LEU A 108 24.36 2.69 15.48
C LEU A 108 24.76 1.73 14.33
N TRP A 109 24.92 2.26 13.12
CA TRP A 109 25.30 1.49 11.94
C TRP A 109 26.82 1.49 11.83
N LYS A 110 27.44 0.31 11.97
CA LYS A 110 28.90 0.15 11.83
C LYS A 110 29.43 0.63 10.48
N SER A 111 28.60 0.60 9.44
CA SER A 111 28.95 1.08 8.10
C SER A 111 28.91 2.61 7.95
N ALA A 112 28.46 3.34 8.98
CA ALA A 112 28.42 4.80 9.00
C ALA A 112 29.62 5.43 9.73
N ALA A 113 30.51 4.60 10.30
CA ALA A 113 31.82 4.98 10.82
C ALA A 113 32.88 4.77 9.74
#